data_AF-A0A392QZL0-F1
#
_entry.id   AF-A0A392QZL0-F1
#
_cell.length_a   1.000
_cell.length_b   1.000
_cell.length_c   1.000
_cell.angle_alpha   90.00
_cell.angle_beta   90.00
_cell.angle_gamma   90.00
#
_symmetry.space_group_name_H-M   'P 1'
#
loop_
_entity.id
_entity.type
_entity.pdbx_description
1 polymer ?
#
loop_
_entity_poly.entity_id
_entity_poly.type
_entity_poly.pdbx_seq_one_letter_code
_entity_poly.pdbx_strand_id
1 'polypeptide(L)'
;MIKKENVASKGSGLVEKISHVGGSAKTFILTETSHLPLSPSVDAEEFIDDHYSFNWKDDKIQNMDLEEAATLMLSHELCGVLMGRIVTHKAAAMVREVRAHRAELNDAKGKMKEAVDSACTFEGDLKKIQDFLKNDK
;
A
#
# COMPACT_ATOMS: atom_id res chain seq x y z
N MET A 1 -40.74 -10.30 -38.84
CA MET A 1 -40.16 -11.58 -38.41
C MET A 1 -38.76 -11.33 -37.87
N ILE A 2 -38.59 -11.52 -36.56
CA ILE A 2 -37.43 -12.00 -35.78
C ILE A 2 -37.51 -11.38 -34.39
N LYS A 3 -37.57 -12.29 -33.43
CA LYS A 3 -37.65 -12.16 -31.98
C LYS A 3 -36.28 -11.73 -31.42
N LYS A 4 -36.23 -10.90 -30.38
CA LYS A 4 -35.16 -10.96 -29.37
C LYS A 4 -35.66 -10.38 -28.04
N GLU A 5 -35.12 -10.99 -26.99
CA GLU A 5 -35.63 -11.11 -25.64
C GLU A 5 -34.76 -10.31 -24.66
N ASN A 6 -35.39 -9.85 -23.57
CA ASN A 6 -34.91 -9.47 -22.23
C ASN A 6 -33.74 -8.49 -22.04
N VAL A 7 -33.93 -7.49 -21.16
CA VAL A 7 -33.65 -7.59 -19.71
C VAL A 7 -34.24 -6.35 -19.03
N ALA A 8 -35.01 -6.59 -17.97
CA ALA A 8 -35.65 -5.57 -17.15
C ALA A 8 -34.62 -4.81 -16.31
N SER A 9 -34.65 -3.48 -16.38
CA SER A 9 -34.12 -2.62 -15.32
C SER A 9 -35.15 -1.55 -15.04
N LYS A 10 -35.98 -1.80 -14.03
CA LYS A 10 -36.77 -0.77 -13.35
C LYS A 10 -37.29 -1.32 -12.04
N GLY A 11 -36.92 -0.66 -10.95
CA GLY A 11 -37.45 -0.97 -9.63
C GLY A 11 -36.77 -0.18 -8.52
N SER A 12 -36.68 1.14 -8.66
CA SER A 12 -36.68 1.98 -7.46
C SER A 12 -38.06 1.82 -6.83
N GLY A 13 -38.12 1.10 -5.71
CA GLY A 13 -39.35 0.74 -5.02
C GLY A 13 -39.08 0.68 -3.53
N LEU A 14 -39.42 1.77 -2.86
CA LEU A 14 -39.52 1.88 -1.41
C LEU A 14 -40.77 1.10 -0.92
N VAL A 15 -40.66 0.53 0.27
CA VAL A 15 -41.71 0.07 1.20
C VAL A 15 -42.15 -1.39 1.09
N GLU A 16 -41.77 -2.19 2.09
CA GLU A 16 -42.77 -2.89 2.90
C GLU A 16 -42.39 -2.81 4.39
N LYS A 17 -43.36 -2.35 5.18
CA LYS A 17 -43.29 -2.21 6.64
C LYS A 17 -43.44 -3.57 7.29
N ILE A 18 -42.63 -3.85 8.31
CA ILE A 18 -43.05 -4.71 9.41
C ILE A 18 -42.75 -3.97 10.71
N SER A 19 -43.81 -3.49 11.35
CA SER A 19 -43.84 -3.03 12.76
C SER A 19 -44.06 -4.29 13.61
N HIS A 20 -43.66 -4.48 14.86
CA HIS A 20 -43.06 -3.69 15.95
C HIS A 20 -42.51 -4.77 16.92
N VAL A 21 -41.39 -4.60 17.63
CA VAL A 21 -41.37 -4.30 19.07
C VAL A 21 -39.91 -4.30 19.52
N GLY A 22 -39.49 -3.24 20.22
CA GLY A 22 -38.46 -3.34 21.26
C GLY A 22 -37.08 -2.76 20.92
N GLY A 23 -36.88 -1.48 21.24
CA GLY A 23 -35.68 -1.09 22.00
C GLY A 23 -34.58 -0.32 21.26
N SER A 24 -34.41 0.92 21.70
CA SER A 24 -33.20 1.74 21.64
C SER A 24 -32.90 2.45 20.32
N ALA A 25 -33.20 3.75 20.32
CA ALA A 25 -32.67 4.69 19.36
C ALA A 25 -31.12 4.67 19.42
N LYS A 26 -30.49 4.08 18.40
CA LYS A 26 -29.10 4.37 18.07
C LYS A 26 -29.10 5.24 16.82
N THR A 27 -28.91 6.54 17.04
CA THR A 27 -28.51 7.50 16.03
C THR A 27 -27.21 7.01 15.42
N PHE A 28 -27.25 6.48 14.19
CA PHE A 28 -26.03 6.23 13.42
C PHE A 28 -25.54 7.57 12.92
N ILE A 29 -24.55 8.13 13.61
CA ILE A 29 -23.76 9.23 13.06
C ILE A 29 -23.03 8.65 11.85
N LEU A 30 -23.35 9.19 10.68
CA LEU A 30 -22.63 8.99 9.45
C LEU A 30 -21.27 9.67 9.63
N THR A 31 -20.27 8.96 10.14
CA THR A 31 -18.91 9.50 10.19
C THR A 31 -18.29 9.32 8.82
N GLU A 32 -18.18 10.46 8.15
CA GLU A 32 -17.46 10.71 6.91
C GLU A 32 -16.16 9.90 6.85
N THR A 33 -15.95 9.27 5.68
CA THR A 33 -14.66 8.94 5.08
C THR A 33 -13.44 9.14 6.00
N SER A 34 -13.13 8.13 6.81
CA SER A 34 -11.83 8.00 7.46
C SER A 34 -10.79 7.62 6.41
N HIS A 35 -10.42 8.60 5.58
CA HIS A 35 -9.15 8.59 4.89
C HIS A 35 -8.09 8.61 5.99
N LEU A 36 -7.50 7.44 6.31
CA LEU A 36 -6.29 7.37 7.12
C LEU A 36 -5.27 8.33 6.48
N PRO A 37 -4.89 9.44 7.14
CA PRO A 37 -3.76 10.21 6.69
C PRO A 37 -2.55 9.39 7.15
N LEU A 38 -2.13 8.41 6.35
CA LEU A 38 -0.79 7.87 6.49
C LEU A 38 0.15 8.98 6.03
N SER A 39 0.45 9.89 6.96
CA SER A 39 1.51 10.87 6.81
C SER A 39 2.78 10.13 6.41
N PRO A 40 3.49 10.55 5.35
CA PRO A 40 4.64 9.81 4.80
C PRO A 40 5.86 9.64 5.73
N SER A 41 5.77 10.07 6.99
CA SER A 41 6.90 10.22 7.90
C SER A 41 6.96 9.23 9.06
N VAL A 42 5.89 8.49 9.35
CA VAL A 42 5.92 7.50 10.44
C VAL A 42 6.37 6.18 9.83
N ASP A 43 7.45 5.61 10.36
CA ASP A 43 7.88 4.28 9.97
C ASP A 43 6.72 3.30 10.22
N ALA A 44 6.35 2.53 9.20
CA ALA A 44 5.23 1.60 9.32
C ALA A 44 5.48 0.54 10.40
N GLU A 45 6.75 0.29 10.72
CA GLU A 45 7.16 -0.56 11.83
C GLU A 45 6.92 0.12 13.20
N GLU A 46 7.31 1.39 13.35
CA GLU A 46 7.08 2.20 14.56
C GLU A 46 5.58 2.39 14.83
N PHE A 47 4.80 2.73 13.80
CA PHE A 47 3.34 2.85 13.90
C PHE A 47 2.67 1.55 14.38
N ILE A 48 3.21 0.38 14.01
CA ILE A 48 2.66 -0.91 14.43
C ILE A 48 3.00 -1.25 15.86
N ASP A 49 4.24 -0.99 16.27
CA ASP A 49 4.64 -1.25 17.65
C ASP A 49 3.84 -0.37 18.60
N ASP A 50 3.62 0.90 18.23
CA ASP A 50 2.86 1.86 19.02
C ASP A 50 1.35 1.58 19.07
N HIS A 51 0.73 1.17 17.95
CA HIS A 51 -0.74 1.07 17.87
C HIS A 51 -1.29 -0.36 17.93
N TYR A 52 -0.45 -1.36 17.70
CA TYR A 52 -0.87 -2.75 17.59
C TYR A 52 0.03 -3.69 18.38
N SER A 53 0.64 -3.25 19.49
CA SER A 53 1.35 -4.13 20.41
C SER A 53 0.37 -5.06 21.12
N PHE A 54 0.46 -6.36 20.80
CA PHE A 54 -0.24 -7.39 21.56
C PHE A 54 0.73 -7.99 22.57
N ASN A 55 0.55 -7.63 23.85
CA ASN A 55 1.41 -8.09 24.92
C ASN A 55 1.01 -9.50 25.35
N TRP A 56 1.70 -10.51 24.83
CA TRP A 56 1.51 -11.91 25.23
C TRP A 56 1.80 -12.19 26.71
N LYS A 57 2.51 -11.28 27.39
CA LYS A 57 2.83 -11.39 28.81
C LYS A 57 1.79 -10.72 29.71
N ASP A 58 0.73 -10.15 29.16
CA ASP A 58 -0.35 -9.59 29.94
C ASP A 58 -0.95 -10.67 30.87
N ASP A 59 -1.04 -10.38 32.17
CA ASP A 59 -1.57 -11.29 33.18
C ASP A 59 -2.99 -11.76 32.83
N LYS A 60 -3.75 -10.94 32.10
CA LYS A 60 -5.10 -11.27 31.63
C LYS A 60 -5.08 -12.32 30.53
N ILE A 61 -4.02 -12.38 29.72
CA ILE A 61 -3.84 -13.40 28.68
C ILE A 61 -3.26 -14.68 29.26
N GLN A 62 -2.33 -14.58 30.22
CA GLN A 62 -1.73 -15.76 30.86
C GLN A 62 -2.73 -16.56 31.71
N ASN A 63 -3.71 -15.88 32.31
CA ASN A 63 -4.73 -16.52 33.14
C ASN A 63 -6.03 -16.82 32.36
N MET A 64 -6.04 -16.61 31.04
CA MET A 64 -7.19 -16.87 30.19
C MET A 64 -7.37 -18.38 30.00
N ASP A 65 -8.61 -18.87 30.11
CA ASP A 65 -8.89 -20.27 29.83
C ASP A 65 -8.90 -20.58 28.32
N LEU A 66 -8.94 -21.87 27.98
CA LEU A 66 -8.84 -22.32 26.60
C LEU A 66 -10.02 -21.83 25.72
N GLU A 67 -11.22 -21.69 26.29
CA GLU A 67 -12.43 -21.28 25.58
C GLU A 67 -12.41 -19.77 25.30
N GLU A 68 -12.01 -18.97 26.28
CA GLU A 68 -11.81 -17.53 26.14
C GLU A 68 -10.68 -17.22 25.16
N ALA A 69 -9.56 -17.96 25.24
CA ALA A 69 -8.46 -17.81 24.30
C ALA A 69 -8.87 -18.17 22.86
N ALA A 70 -9.64 -19.25 22.69
CA ALA A 70 -10.17 -19.63 21.38
C ALA A 70 -11.16 -18.58 20.84
N THR A 71 -12.02 -18.03 21.69
CA THR A 71 -12.97 -16.96 21.33
C THR A 71 -12.24 -15.68 20.96
N LEU A 72 -11.19 -15.31 21.68
CA LEU A 72 -10.33 -14.18 21.35
C LEU A 72 -9.61 -14.41 20.01
N MET A 73 -9.07 -15.60 19.76
CA MET A 73 -8.47 -15.98 18.47
C MET A 73 -9.46 -15.92 17.30
N LEU A 74 -10.72 -16.26 17.54
CA LEU A 74 -11.78 -16.22 16.53
C LEU A 74 -12.44 -14.84 16.40
N SER A 75 -12.10 -13.89 17.28
CA SER A 75 -12.63 -12.53 17.21
C SER A 75 -12.13 -11.80 15.96
N HIS A 76 -13.02 -11.01 15.36
CA HIS A 76 -12.67 -10.16 14.22
C HIS A 76 -11.59 -9.12 14.57
N GLU A 77 -11.47 -8.75 15.84
CA GLU A 77 -10.44 -7.82 16.33
C GLU A 77 -9.05 -8.44 16.28
N LEU A 78 -8.82 -9.61 16.90
CA LEU A 78 -7.50 -10.24 16.88
C LEU A 78 -7.10 -10.68 15.46
N CYS A 79 -8.05 -11.22 14.68
CA CYS A 79 -7.81 -11.55 13.28
C CYS A 79 -7.43 -10.30 12.46
N GLY A 80 -8.12 -9.17 12.67
CA GLY A 80 -7.81 -7.89 12.05
C GLY A 80 -6.40 -7.38 12.41
N VAL A 81 -6.03 -7.45 13.70
CA VAL A 81 -4.70 -7.06 14.17
C VAL A 81 -3.59 -7.93 13.56
N LEU A 82 -3.79 -9.25 13.53
CA LEU A 82 -2.81 -10.18 12.94
C LEU A 82 -2.66 -9.96 11.43
N MET A 83 -3.77 -9.81 10.71
CA MET A 83 -3.74 -9.51 9.28
C MET A 83 -3.10 -8.16 8.99
N GLY A 84 -3.39 -7.12 9.80
CA GLY A 84 -2.75 -5.81 9.71
C GLY A 84 -1.23 -5.90 9.85
N ARG A 85 -0.74 -6.64 10.87
CA ARG A 85 0.70 -6.88 11.06
C ARG A 85 1.34 -7.58 9.86
N ILE A 86 0.72 -8.62 9.32
CA ILE A 86 1.24 -9.36 8.15
C ILE A 86 1.30 -8.45 6.91
N VAL A 87 0.20 -7.73 6.62
CA VAL A 87 0.11 -6.85 5.45
C VAL A 87 1.17 -5.76 5.54
N THR A 88 1.33 -5.11 6.69
CA THR A 88 2.30 -4.03 6.82
C THR A 88 3.73 -4.53 6.83
N HIS A 89 4.03 -5.68 7.45
CA HIS A 89 5.38 -6.26 7.34
C HIS A 89 5.76 -6.53 5.88
N LYS A 90 4.80 -7.06 5.09
CA LYS A 90 4.99 -7.25 3.65
C LYS A 90 5.14 -5.92 2.91
N ALA A 91 4.34 -4.92 3.25
CA ALA A 91 4.46 -3.57 2.68
C ALA A 91 5.83 -2.95 2.98
N ALA A 92 6.32 -3.06 4.23
CA ALA A 92 7.63 -2.59 4.64
C ALA A 92 8.77 -3.29 3.87
N ALA A 93 8.67 -4.62 3.68
CA ALA A 93 9.61 -5.35 2.83
C ALA A 93 9.61 -4.83 1.38
N MET A 94 8.43 -4.62 0.79
CA MET A 94 8.31 -4.05 -0.57
C MET A 94 8.87 -2.63 -0.65
N VAL A 95 8.65 -1.78 0.37
CA VAL A 95 9.22 -0.43 0.42
C VAL A 95 10.75 -0.47 0.43
N ARG A 96 11.35 -1.40 1.18
CA ARG A 96 12.82 -1.59 1.20
C ARG A 96 13.34 -2.04 -0.18
N GLU A 97 12.67 -2.99 -0.82
CA GLU A 97 13.03 -3.48 -2.15
C GLU A 97 12.93 -2.37 -3.22
N VAL A 98 11.82 -1.63 -3.24
CA VAL A 98 11.62 -0.49 -4.15
C VAL A 98 12.70 0.58 -3.92
N ARG A 99 13.08 0.85 -2.68
CA ARG A 99 14.14 1.81 -2.35
C ARG A 99 15.50 1.33 -2.87
N ALA A 100 15.82 0.03 -2.75
CA ALA A 100 17.05 -0.55 -3.27
C ALA A 100 17.12 -0.42 -4.80
N HIS A 101 16.07 -0.85 -5.51
CA HIS A 101 16.02 -0.72 -6.97
C HIS A 101 16.09 0.73 -7.46
N ARG A 102 15.48 1.67 -6.71
CA ARG A 102 15.60 3.09 -7.04
C ARG A 102 17.04 3.59 -6.91
N ALA A 103 17.79 3.12 -5.92
CA ALA A 103 19.19 3.46 -5.76
C ALA A 103 20.03 2.92 -6.92
N GLU A 104 19.84 1.64 -7.30
CA GLU A 104 20.49 1.01 -8.45
C GLU A 104 20.20 1.76 -9.75
N LEU A 105 18.94 2.14 -9.99
CA LEU A 105 18.54 2.89 -11.18
C LEU A 105 19.21 4.27 -11.24
N ASN A 106 19.33 4.96 -10.11
CA ASN A 106 19.99 6.25 -10.04
C ASN A 106 21.49 6.14 -10.32
N ASP A 107 22.16 5.11 -9.80
CA ASP A 107 23.57 4.82 -10.07
C ASP A 107 23.79 4.50 -11.57
N ALA A 108 22.97 3.61 -12.14
CA ALA A 108 23.02 3.28 -13.55
C ALA A 108 22.80 4.51 -14.44
N LYS A 109 21.85 5.38 -14.08
CA LYS A 109 21.62 6.65 -14.78
C LYS A 109 22.83 7.59 -14.70
N GLY A 110 23.50 7.65 -13.56
CA GLY A 110 24.74 8.40 -13.37
C GLY A 110 25.84 7.92 -14.31
N LYS A 111 26.10 6.62 -14.33
CA LYS A 111 27.10 5.98 -15.21
C LYS A 111 26.78 6.18 -16.69
N MET A 112 25.51 6.09 -17.07
CA MET A 112 25.09 6.32 -18.46
C MET A 112 25.35 7.77 -18.88
N LYS A 113 25.11 8.74 -17.99
CA LYS A 113 25.43 10.14 -18.26
C LYS A 113 26.94 10.34 -18.45
N GLU A 114 27.75 9.79 -17.56
CA GLU A 114 29.22 9.88 -17.66
C GLU A 114 29.75 9.26 -18.96
N ALA A 115 29.19 8.11 -19.37
CA ALA A 115 29.55 7.48 -20.63
C ALA A 115 29.20 8.35 -21.84
N VAL A 116 28.04 9.02 -21.83
CA VAL A 116 27.64 9.97 -22.88
C VAL A 116 28.55 11.18 -22.92
N ASP A 117 28.83 11.79 -21.75
CA ASP A 117 29.70 12.96 -21.66
C ASP A 117 31.13 12.63 -22.13
N SER A 118 31.63 11.44 -21.80
CA SER A 118 32.92 10.92 -22.28
C SER A 118 32.93 10.69 -23.80
N ALA A 119 31.88 10.07 -24.34
CA ALA A 119 31.75 9.86 -25.79
C ALA A 119 31.70 11.17 -26.57
N CYS A 120 30.96 12.17 -26.08
CA CYS A 120 30.92 13.51 -26.68
C CYS A 120 32.29 14.20 -26.64
N THR A 121 33.04 14.04 -25.54
CA THR A 121 34.41 14.58 -25.44
C THR A 121 35.34 13.92 -26.47
N PHE A 122 35.29 12.60 -26.55
CA PHE A 122 36.06 11.82 -27.53
C PHE A 122 35.71 12.18 -28.97
N GLU A 123 34.42 12.35 -29.29
CA GLU A 123 33.96 12.82 -30.61
C GLU A 123 34.54 14.20 -30.95
N GLY A 124 34.55 15.11 -29.98
CA GLY A 124 35.15 16.44 -30.13
C GLY A 124 36.63 16.38 -30.48
N ASP A 125 37.39 15.49 -29.83
CA ASP A 125 38.82 15.32 -30.11
C ASP A 125 39.09 14.66 -31.46
N LEU A 126 38.28 13.66 -31.84
CA LEU A 126 38.35 13.06 -33.19
C LEU A 126 38.13 14.11 -34.28
N LYS A 127 37.18 15.02 -34.08
CA LYS A 127 36.90 16.09 -35.04
C LYS A 127 38.10 17.03 -35.20
N LYS A 128 38.76 17.41 -34.10
CA LYS A 128 39.99 18.21 -34.17
C LYS A 128 41.08 17.52 -34.97
N ILE A 129 41.35 16.23 -34.69
CA ILE A 129 42.35 15.44 -35.43
C ILE A 129 42.00 15.39 -36.92
N GLN A 130 40.73 15.18 -37.25
CA GLN A 130 40.27 15.17 -38.64
C GLN A 130 40.50 16.52 -39.33
N ASP A 131 40.23 17.63 -38.66
CA ASP A 131 40.43 18.97 -39.20
C ASP A 131 41.93 19.28 -39.40
N PHE A 132 42.80 18.87 -38.47
CA PHE A 132 44.26 18.96 -38.64
C PHE A 132 44.72 18.21 -39.90
N LEU A 133 44.29 16.95 -40.08
CA LEU A 133 44.67 16.14 -41.24
C LEU A 133 44.15 16.71 -42.57
N LYS A 134 43.06 17.49 -42.56
CA LYS A 134 42.52 18.13 -43.78
C LYS A 134 43.26 19.42 -44.14
N ASN A 135 43.81 20.13 -43.15
CA ASN A 135 44.45 21.43 -43.35
C ASN A 135 45.96 21.34 -43.65
N ASP A 136 46.60 20.18 -43.41
CA ASP A 136 48.00 19.89 -43.75
C ASP A 136 48.20 19.47 -45.24
N LYS A 137 47.29 19.86 -46.13
CA LYS A 137 47.28 19.50 -47.56
C LYS A 137 47.19 20.74 -48.44
#